data_AF-A0A183HMJ2-F1
#
_entry.id   AF-A0A183HMJ2-F1
#
_cell.length_a   1.000
_cell.length_b   1.000
_cell.length_c   1.000
_cell.angle_alpha   90.00
_cell.angle_beta   90.00
_cell.angle_gamma   90.00
#
_symmetry.space_group_name_H-M   'P 1'
#
loop_
_entity.id
_entity.type
_entity.pdbx_description
1 polymer ?
#
loop_
_entity_poly.entity_id
_entity_poly.type
_entity_poly.pdbx_seq_one_letter_code
_entity_poly.pdbx_strand_id
1 'polypeptide(L)'
;FKQRRCLKISRSAPICGTGRNGVPREQLNENTAFIDASPLYGSSFKDLHKFRQERTGFLRMNKFNNQMVLPFDHSKCSSPQKCSATFTAGDIRVNLFIGLSAVHILFTREHNRIASILQKLNPNWSGDRLFQETRKIVGAEVQAITYKEFLPKILGNTMNKHIGPYKGYDPTIDPTVSNVFTTSAYRFGHGMLQI
;
A
#
# COMPACT_ATOMS: atom_id res chain seq x y z
N PHE A 1 15.50 -17.73 -25.35
CA PHE A 1 15.55 -18.61 -24.17
C PHE A 1 16.70 -19.63 -24.18
N LYS A 2 17.22 -20.09 -25.32
CA LYS A 2 18.27 -21.13 -25.42
C LYS A 2 19.72 -20.78 -25.00
N GLN A 3 19.99 -19.62 -24.38
CA GLN A 3 21.38 -19.21 -24.05
C GLN A 3 21.65 -18.82 -22.58
N ARG A 4 20.65 -18.76 -21.70
CA ARG A 4 20.88 -18.50 -20.26
C ARG A 4 20.68 -19.79 -19.46
N ARG A 5 21.74 -20.27 -18.79
CA ARG A 5 21.73 -21.48 -17.94
C ARG A 5 21.16 -21.24 -16.54
N CYS A 6 20.86 -20.00 -16.16
CA CYS A 6 20.29 -19.66 -14.86
C CYS A 6 19.29 -18.49 -14.94
N LEU A 7 18.38 -18.45 -13.97
CA LEU A 7 17.53 -17.28 -13.69
C LEU A 7 18.30 -16.34 -12.74
N LYS A 8 18.34 -15.05 -13.07
CA LYS A 8 18.96 -14.04 -12.21
C LYS A 8 18.08 -13.82 -10.98
N ILE A 9 18.65 -14.01 -9.78
CA ILE A 9 17.98 -13.78 -8.50
C ILE A 9 18.95 -13.03 -7.58
N SER A 10 18.48 -11.95 -6.97
CA SER A 10 19.24 -11.19 -5.96
C SER A 10 18.74 -11.55 -4.57
N ARG A 11 19.66 -11.66 -3.59
CA ARG A 11 19.29 -11.86 -2.18
C ARG A 11 18.67 -10.57 -1.61
N SER A 12 17.65 -10.71 -0.77
CA SER A 12 17.06 -9.58 -0.03
C SER A 12 18.09 -8.88 0.87
N ALA A 13 17.94 -7.56 1.03
CA ALA A 13 18.81 -6.76 1.87
C ALA A 13 18.76 -7.25 3.33
N PRO A 14 19.92 -7.36 4.02
CA PRO A 14 19.96 -7.69 5.43
C PRO A 14 19.72 -6.45 6.30
N ILE A 15 19.23 -6.65 7.51
CA ILE A 15 19.32 -5.62 8.56
C ILE A 15 20.79 -5.47 8.97
N CYS A 16 21.24 -4.23 9.18
CA CYS A 16 22.59 -3.92 9.65
C CYS A 16 22.93 -4.70 10.92
N GLY A 17 24.13 -5.28 10.98
CA GLY A 17 24.59 -6.08 12.13
C GLY A 17 24.18 -7.55 12.11
N THR A 18 23.32 -7.98 11.18
CA THR A 18 22.91 -9.38 11.03
C THR A 18 23.67 -10.11 9.92
N GLY A 19 23.74 -11.43 10.00
CA GLY A 19 24.42 -12.27 8.99
C GLY A 19 25.95 -12.15 8.99
N ARG A 20 26.53 -11.74 10.12
CA ARG A 20 27.98 -11.61 10.38
C ARG A 20 28.24 -12.01 11.84
N ASN A 21 29.48 -12.42 12.15
CA ASN A 21 29.95 -12.69 13.51
C ASN A 21 29.04 -13.61 14.35
N GLY A 22 28.51 -14.68 13.75
CA GLY A 22 27.64 -15.65 14.43
C GLY A 22 26.19 -15.20 14.63
N VAL A 23 25.82 -13.98 14.25
CA VAL A 23 24.43 -13.49 14.29
C VAL A 23 23.68 -13.96 13.03
N PRO A 24 22.54 -14.66 13.15
CA PRO A 24 21.70 -15.03 12.01
C PRO A 24 21.31 -13.83 11.15
N ARG A 25 21.11 -14.04 9.84
CA ARG A 25 20.77 -12.95 8.92
C ARG A 25 19.27 -12.67 8.94
N GLU A 26 18.90 -11.44 9.29
CA GLU A 26 17.52 -10.97 9.24
C GLU A 26 17.29 -10.04 8.06
N GLN A 27 16.08 -10.06 7.48
CA GLN A 27 15.70 -9.24 6.34
C GLN A 27 14.95 -7.98 6.78
N LEU A 28 15.09 -6.90 6.03
CA LEU A 28 14.41 -5.64 6.31
C LEU A 28 12.98 -5.65 5.76
N ASN A 29 12.02 -5.19 6.56
CA ASN A 29 10.71 -4.73 6.09
C ASN A 29 10.73 -3.20 5.95
N GLU A 30 10.61 -2.71 4.71
CA GLU A 30 10.61 -1.26 4.41
C GLU A 30 9.23 -0.60 4.63
N ASN A 31 8.18 -1.40 4.85
CA ASN A 31 6.82 -0.91 5.08
C ASN A 31 6.42 -0.99 6.56
N THR A 32 5.42 -0.18 6.92
CA THR A 32 4.78 -0.31 8.23
C THR A 32 4.14 -1.70 8.36
N ALA A 33 4.18 -2.27 9.57
CA ALA A 33 3.59 -3.58 9.84
C ALA A 33 2.05 -3.52 9.97
N PHE A 34 1.51 -2.34 10.25
CA PHE A 34 0.09 -2.13 10.46
C PHE A 34 -0.70 -2.10 9.15
N ILE A 35 -1.98 -2.47 9.22
CA ILE A 35 -2.94 -2.21 8.13
C ILE A 35 -3.38 -0.75 8.24
N ASP A 36 -2.59 0.17 7.69
CA ASP A 36 -2.73 1.62 7.86
C ASP A 36 -2.83 2.38 6.53
N ALA A 37 -3.05 1.64 5.44
CA ALA A 37 -3.05 2.14 4.06
C ALA A 37 -1.72 2.82 3.64
N SER A 38 -0.59 2.47 4.26
CA SER A 38 0.76 2.88 3.81
C SER A 38 1.05 2.65 2.32
N PRO A 39 0.46 1.69 1.59
CA PRO A 39 0.64 1.63 0.14
C PRO A 39 0.17 2.87 -0.63
N LEU A 40 -0.70 3.70 -0.04
CA LEU A 40 -1.14 4.98 -0.60
C LEU A 40 -0.27 6.14 -0.11
N TYR A 41 0.01 6.15 1.20
CA TYR A 41 0.61 7.29 1.90
C TYR A 41 2.14 7.21 2.04
N GLY A 42 2.75 6.07 1.73
CA GLY A 42 4.14 5.78 2.00
C GLY A 42 4.38 5.33 3.45
N SER A 43 5.57 4.78 3.67
CA SER A 43 5.98 4.17 4.95
C SER A 43 6.98 5.04 5.73
N SER A 44 7.28 6.25 5.23
CA SER A 44 8.15 7.23 5.88
C SER A 44 7.56 8.64 5.84
N PHE A 45 7.99 9.52 6.76
CA PHE A 45 7.56 10.93 6.76
C PHE A 45 7.90 11.65 5.46
N LYS A 46 9.06 11.33 4.87
CA LYS A 46 9.50 11.91 3.59
C LYS A 46 8.58 11.47 2.45
N ASP A 47 8.19 10.20 2.44
CA ASP A 47 7.28 9.65 1.43
C ASP A 47 5.88 10.26 1.54
N LEU A 48 5.39 10.46 2.76
CA LEU A 48 4.07 11.06 2.99
C LEU A 48 3.92 12.44 2.34
N HIS A 49 4.96 13.27 2.39
CA HIS A 49 4.96 14.59 1.74
C HIS A 49 5.04 14.50 0.21
N LYS A 50 5.67 13.45 -0.33
CA LYS A 50 5.87 13.26 -1.78
C LYS A 50 4.54 13.03 -2.52
N PHE A 51 3.62 12.29 -1.89
CA PHE A 51 2.35 11.88 -2.50
C PHE A 51 1.19 12.84 -2.20
N ARG A 52 1.38 13.74 -1.23
CA ARG A 52 0.40 14.76 -0.86
C ARG A 52 0.43 15.95 -1.81
N GLN A 53 -0.73 16.53 -2.08
CA GLN A 53 -0.85 17.78 -2.83
C GLN A 53 -0.52 18.95 -1.91
N GLU A 54 0.78 19.20 -1.76
CA GLU A 54 1.32 20.31 -0.96
C GLU A 54 0.74 20.35 0.46
N ARG A 55 0.27 21.53 0.91
CA ARG A 55 -0.35 21.73 2.22
C ARG A 55 -1.87 21.57 2.21
N THR A 56 -2.45 21.00 1.16
CA THR A 56 -3.89 20.72 1.09
C THR A 56 -4.25 19.41 1.80
N GLY A 57 -5.54 19.09 1.91
CA GLY A 57 -6.00 17.80 2.43
C GLY A 57 -5.94 16.64 1.43
N PHE A 58 -5.45 16.87 0.21
CA PHE A 58 -5.60 15.93 -0.91
C PHE A 58 -4.31 15.18 -1.24
N LEU A 59 -4.46 14.00 -1.83
CA LEU A 59 -3.38 13.28 -2.52
C LEU A 59 -3.23 13.78 -3.95
N ARG A 60 -2.00 13.78 -4.45
CA ARG A 60 -1.69 14.19 -5.83
C ARG A 60 -2.33 13.20 -6.81
N MET A 61 -2.95 13.76 -7.83
CA MET A 61 -3.48 13.01 -8.97
C MET A 61 -3.29 13.84 -10.25
N ASN A 62 -3.16 13.17 -11.38
CA ASN A 62 -3.09 13.80 -12.69
C ASN A 62 -4.39 13.55 -13.46
N LYS A 63 -4.81 14.52 -14.28
CA LYS A 63 -5.87 14.31 -15.26
C LYS A 63 -5.25 13.75 -16.54
N PHE A 64 -5.69 12.57 -16.97
CA PHE A 64 -5.26 11.92 -18.20
C PHE A 64 -6.46 11.24 -18.87
N ASN A 65 -6.67 11.47 -20.18
CA ASN A 65 -7.84 10.96 -20.92
C ASN A 65 -9.17 11.18 -20.19
N ASN A 66 -9.35 12.40 -19.65
CA ASN A 66 -10.52 12.80 -18.85
C ASN A 66 -10.77 12.01 -17.56
N GLN A 67 -9.77 11.27 -17.07
CA GLN A 67 -9.82 10.54 -15.80
C GLN A 67 -8.76 11.04 -14.82
N MET A 68 -9.06 10.97 -13.52
CA MET A 68 -8.07 11.22 -12.46
C MET A 68 -7.27 9.96 -12.19
N VAL A 69 -5.98 9.96 -12.50
CA VAL A 69 -5.07 8.83 -12.29
C VAL A 69 -3.96 9.22 -11.32
N LEU A 70 -3.20 8.24 -10.85
CA LEU A 70 -2.03 8.50 -10.02
C LEU A 70 -1.01 9.37 -10.79
N PRO A 71 -0.16 10.14 -10.09
CA PRO A 71 0.85 10.96 -10.76
C PRO A 71 1.85 10.11 -11.53
N PHE A 72 2.13 10.52 -12.76
CA PHE A 72 3.19 9.98 -13.61
C PHE A 72 3.77 11.10 -14.48
N ASP A 73 4.90 10.83 -15.13
CA ASP A 73 5.58 11.79 -15.98
C ASP A 73 4.97 11.86 -17.38
N HIS A 74 4.19 12.92 -17.65
CA HIS A 74 3.52 13.12 -18.94
C HIS A 74 4.50 13.44 -20.08
N SER A 75 5.72 13.92 -19.77
CA SER A 75 6.72 14.22 -20.81
C SER A 75 7.18 12.95 -21.56
N LYS A 76 6.95 11.78 -20.96
CA LYS A 76 7.22 10.46 -21.55
C LYS A 76 6.09 9.95 -22.45
N CYS A 77 5.00 10.71 -22.61
CA CYS A 77 3.95 10.39 -23.56
C CYS A 77 4.24 11.05 -24.93
N SER A 78 4.39 10.25 -25.99
CA SER A 78 4.46 10.79 -27.35
C SER A 78 3.08 11.17 -27.89
N SER A 79 2.03 10.48 -27.45
CA SER A 79 0.62 10.86 -27.67
C SER A 79 -0.26 10.23 -26.57
N PRO A 80 -1.53 10.63 -26.39
CA PRO A 80 -2.44 10.01 -25.43
C PRO A 80 -2.65 8.50 -25.64
N GLN A 81 -2.51 8.03 -26.89
CA GLN A 81 -2.62 6.62 -27.27
C GLN A 81 -1.28 5.88 -27.21
N LYS A 82 -0.16 6.60 -27.20
CA LYS A 82 1.21 6.07 -27.09
C LYS A 82 1.88 6.68 -25.86
N CYS A 83 1.40 6.27 -24.69
CA CYS A 83 2.01 6.65 -23.42
C CYS A 83 2.30 5.43 -22.55
N SER A 84 3.55 5.29 -22.12
CA SER A 84 3.94 4.35 -21.08
C SER A 84 3.84 5.06 -19.74
N ALA A 85 2.74 4.84 -19.03
CA ALA A 85 2.50 5.46 -17.73
C ALA A 85 3.17 4.62 -16.62
N THR A 86 4.15 5.20 -15.94
CA THR A 86 4.72 4.65 -14.72
C THR A 86 4.20 5.47 -13.54
N PHE A 87 3.18 4.95 -12.86
CA PHE A 87 2.57 5.63 -11.72
C PHE A 87 3.49 5.70 -10.51
N THR A 88 3.27 6.71 -9.70
CA THR A 88 3.94 6.89 -8.41
C THR A 88 2.89 6.85 -7.29
N ALA A 89 3.17 6.10 -6.23
CA ALA A 89 2.32 5.93 -5.05
C ALA A 89 3.18 5.56 -3.83
N GLY A 90 2.53 5.45 -2.66
CA GLY A 90 3.14 5.04 -1.40
C GLY A 90 3.97 3.76 -1.46
N ASP A 91 3.54 2.77 -2.24
CA ASP A 91 4.29 1.55 -2.51
C ASP A 91 4.90 1.55 -3.92
N ILE A 92 6.19 1.21 -4.01
CA ILE A 92 6.95 1.21 -5.26
C ILE A 92 6.45 0.18 -6.29
N ARG A 93 5.71 -0.83 -5.84
CA ARG A 93 5.21 -1.93 -6.69
C ARG A 93 3.89 -1.61 -7.36
N VAL A 94 3.38 -0.39 -7.25
CA VAL A 94 2.08 0.04 -7.81
C VAL A 94 1.90 -0.37 -9.28
N ASN A 95 2.97 -0.40 -10.08
CA ASN A 95 2.92 -0.74 -11.51
C ASN A 95 3.11 -2.24 -11.82
N LEU A 96 3.06 -3.14 -10.82
CA LEU A 96 3.33 -4.56 -11.02
C LEU A 96 2.36 -5.22 -12.01
N PHE A 97 1.08 -4.85 -11.95
CA PHE A 97 0.06 -5.19 -12.95
C PHE A 97 -1.09 -4.18 -12.89
N ILE A 98 -1.88 -4.11 -13.96
CA ILE A 98 -2.91 -3.07 -14.13
C ILE A 98 -3.98 -3.08 -13.03
N GLY A 99 -4.36 -4.25 -12.53
CA GLY A 99 -5.34 -4.38 -11.43
C GLY A 99 -4.84 -3.77 -10.12
N LEU A 100 -3.55 -3.91 -9.80
CA LEU A 100 -2.96 -3.25 -8.64
C LEU A 100 -2.97 -1.72 -8.80
N SER A 101 -2.54 -1.22 -9.96
CA SER A 101 -2.61 0.21 -10.27
C SER A 101 -4.04 0.75 -10.12
N ALA A 102 -5.04 0.00 -10.60
CA ALA A 102 -6.45 0.37 -10.51
C ALA A 102 -6.93 0.49 -9.05
N VAL A 103 -6.54 -0.45 -8.17
CA VAL A 103 -6.86 -0.39 -6.74
C VAL A 103 -6.21 0.82 -6.07
N HIS A 104 -4.95 1.13 -6.38
CA HIS A 104 -4.31 2.34 -5.84
C HIS A 104 -4.99 3.62 -6.34
N ILE A 105 -5.39 3.69 -7.62
CA ILE A 105 -6.16 4.82 -8.16
C ILE A 105 -7.50 4.94 -7.42
N LEU A 106 -8.21 3.82 -7.21
CA LEU A 106 -9.51 3.79 -6.55
C LEU A 106 -9.43 4.40 -5.15
N PHE A 107 -8.53 3.88 -4.29
CA PHE A 107 -8.41 4.41 -2.93
C PHE A 107 -7.84 5.83 -2.87
N THR A 108 -7.02 6.24 -3.85
CA THR A 108 -6.56 7.64 -3.93
C THR A 108 -7.71 8.59 -4.30
N ARG A 109 -8.61 8.16 -5.20
CA ARG A 109 -9.86 8.90 -5.48
C ARG A 109 -10.76 8.94 -4.25
N GLU A 110 -10.85 7.84 -3.50
CA GLU A 110 -11.66 7.77 -2.28
C GLU A 110 -11.15 8.73 -1.21
N HIS A 111 -9.84 8.78 -0.99
CA HIS A 111 -9.23 9.79 -0.13
C HIS A 111 -9.66 11.21 -0.56
N ASN A 112 -9.49 11.55 -1.84
CA ASN A 112 -9.83 12.90 -2.31
C ASN A 112 -11.34 13.19 -2.25
N ARG A 113 -12.20 12.17 -2.38
CA ARG A 113 -13.65 12.29 -2.18
C ARG A 113 -13.99 12.60 -0.72
N ILE A 114 -13.43 11.86 0.22
CA ILE A 114 -13.64 12.06 1.66
C ILE A 114 -13.08 13.43 2.10
N ALA A 115 -11.87 13.79 1.66
CA ALA A 115 -11.27 15.10 1.94
C ALA A 115 -12.16 16.25 1.43
N SER A 116 -12.76 16.11 0.24
CA SER A 116 -13.69 17.12 -0.29
C SER A 116 -14.93 17.28 0.58
N ILE A 117 -15.47 16.17 1.12
CA ILE A 117 -16.63 16.18 2.01
C ILE A 117 -16.26 16.82 3.36
N LEU A 118 -15.17 16.40 3.96
CA LEU A 118 -14.69 16.93 5.24
C LEU A 118 -14.36 18.42 5.17
N GLN A 119 -13.82 18.89 4.04
CA GLN A 119 -13.55 20.30 3.80
C GLN A 119 -14.84 21.13 3.79
N LYS A 120 -15.91 20.63 3.15
CA LYS A 120 -17.22 21.30 3.13
C LYS A 120 -17.88 21.33 4.51
N LEU A 121 -17.78 20.23 5.26
CA LEU A 121 -18.32 20.12 6.61
C LEU A 121 -17.54 20.97 7.63
N ASN A 122 -16.23 21.15 7.41
CA ASN A 122 -15.34 21.84 8.33
C ASN A 122 -14.49 22.90 7.60
N PRO A 123 -15.07 24.05 7.20
CA PRO A 123 -14.36 25.07 6.43
C PRO A 123 -13.10 25.63 7.11
N ASN A 124 -13.06 25.59 8.45
CA ASN A 124 -11.97 26.12 9.26
C ASN A 124 -10.80 25.14 9.46
N TRP A 125 -10.90 23.91 8.96
CA TRP A 125 -9.81 22.94 9.10
C TRP A 125 -8.62 23.29 8.22
N SER A 126 -7.41 23.19 8.79
CA SER A 126 -6.18 23.24 8.00
C SER A 126 -6.09 22.04 7.06
N GLY A 127 -5.33 22.17 5.97
CA GLY A 127 -5.11 21.05 5.06
C GLY A 127 -4.40 19.87 5.74
N ASP A 128 -3.56 20.11 6.75
CA ASP A 128 -2.92 19.05 7.55
C ASP A 128 -3.95 18.24 8.34
N ARG A 129 -4.86 18.94 9.02
CA ARG A 129 -5.97 18.30 9.75
C ARG A 129 -6.84 17.49 8.80
N LEU A 130 -7.19 18.09 7.66
CA LEU A 130 -8.02 17.45 6.64
C LEU A 130 -7.36 16.17 6.11
N PHE A 131 -6.07 16.24 5.77
CA PHE A 131 -5.30 15.09 5.29
C PHE A 131 -5.25 13.96 6.32
N GLN A 132 -4.94 14.26 7.59
CA GLN A 132 -4.80 13.23 8.62
C GLN A 132 -6.14 12.57 8.99
N GLU A 133 -7.22 13.35 9.08
CA GLU A 133 -8.56 12.79 9.33
C GLU A 133 -9.04 11.93 8.16
N THR A 134 -8.81 12.38 6.93
CA THR A 134 -9.11 11.58 5.73
C THR A 134 -8.29 10.28 5.70
N ARG A 135 -6.98 10.37 5.97
CA ARG A 135 -6.08 9.21 6.05
C ARG A 135 -6.55 8.20 7.10
N LYS A 136 -6.99 8.67 8.27
CA LYS A 136 -7.53 7.84 9.35
C LYS A 136 -8.77 7.06 8.88
N ILE A 137 -9.69 7.71 8.19
CA ILE A 137 -10.90 7.05 7.66
C ILE A 137 -10.54 5.99 6.63
N VAL A 138 -9.71 6.32 5.64
CA VAL A 138 -9.29 5.36 4.59
C VAL A 138 -8.53 4.17 5.20
N GLY A 139 -7.67 4.40 6.21
CA GLY A 139 -7.02 3.31 6.95
C GLY A 139 -8.04 2.39 7.62
N ALA A 140 -9.08 2.95 8.24
CA ALA A 140 -10.18 2.19 8.85
C ALA A 140 -11.01 1.42 7.80
N GLU A 141 -11.25 1.97 6.62
CA GLU A 141 -11.91 1.28 5.50
C GLU A 141 -11.11 0.04 5.07
N VAL A 142 -9.79 0.19 4.87
CA VAL A 142 -8.91 -0.92 4.49
C VAL A 142 -8.90 -2.00 5.59
N GLN A 143 -8.86 -1.62 6.86
CA GLN A 143 -8.97 -2.56 7.97
C GLN A 143 -10.32 -3.27 7.97
N ALA A 144 -11.42 -2.53 7.80
CA ALA A 144 -12.77 -3.08 7.81
C ALA A 144 -12.96 -4.10 6.67
N ILE A 145 -12.59 -3.76 5.44
CA ILE A 145 -12.65 -4.67 4.29
C ILE A 145 -11.78 -5.90 4.57
N THR A 146 -10.56 -5.71 5.09
CA THR A 146 -9.64 -6.81 5.36
C THR A 146 -10.21 -7.79 6.38
N TYR A 147 -10.63 -7.33 7.55
CA TYR A 147 -11.08 -8.19 8.64
C TYR A 147 -12.52 -8.71 8.47
N LYS A 148 -13.41 -7.92 7.86
CA LYS A 148 -14.83 -8.28 7.74
C LYS A 148 -15.17 -9.00 6.44
N GLU A 149 -14.44 -8.76 5.35
CA GLU A 149 -14.80 -9.29 4.03
C GLU A 149 -13.75 -10.24 3.44
N PHE A 150 -12.47 -9.90 3.56
CA PHE A 150 -11.39 -10.68 2.96
C PHE A 150 -11.00 -11.89 3.82
N LEU A 151 -10.56 -11.66 5.06
CA LEU A 151 -10.07 -12.73 5.94
C LEU A 151 -11.08 -13.86 6.18
N PRO A 152 -12.40 -13.61 6.38
CA PRO A 152 -13.36 -14.70 6.53
C PRO A 152 -13.44 -15.62 5.30
N LYS A 153 -13.28 -15.08 4.09
CA LYS A 153 -13.29 -15.87 2.85
C LYS A 153 -12.01 -16.68 2.66
N ILE A 154 -10.88 -16.18 3.16
CA ILE A 154 -9.59 -16.88 3.08
C ILE A 154 -9.46 -17.95 4.16
N LEU A 155 -9.83 -17.64 5.41
CA LEU A 155 -9.64 -18.53 6.56
C LEU A 155 -10.80 -19.50 6.77
N GLY A 156 -11.99 -19.19 6.23
CA GLY A 156 -13.19 -20.01 6.34
C GLY A 156 -13.50 -20.38 7.79
N ASN A 157 -13.70 -21.68 8.04
CA ASN A 157 -14.06 -22.22 9.36
C ASN A 157 -13.00 -21.97 10.44
N THR A 158 -11.77 -21.59 10.07
CA THR A 158 -10.68 -21.32 11.03
C THR A 158 -10.60 -19.86 11.48
N MET A 159 -11.41 -18.96 10.90
CA MET A 159 -11.44 -17.52 11.22
C MET A 159 -11.64 -17.27 12.73
N ASN A 160 -12.62 -17.94 13.34
CA ASN A 160 -12.92 -17.77 14.76
C ASN A 160 -11.82 -18.34 15.68
N LYS A 161 -11.10 -19.37 15.21
CA LYS A 161 -10.00 -19.98 15.97
C LYS A 161 -8.75 -19.10 16.00
N HIS A 162 -8.41 -18.48 14.85
CA HIS A 162 -7.15 -17.75 14.71
C HIS A 162 -7.28 -16.23 14.92
N ILE A 163 -8.41 -15.63 14.55
CA ILE A 163 -8.63 -14.18 14.66
C ILE A 163 -9.66 -13.89 15.76
N GLY A 164 -10.84 -14.51 15.68
CA GLY A 164 -11.91 -14.32 16.66
C GLY A 164 -12.44 -12.88 16.76
N PRO A 165 -13.30 -12.59 17.75
CA PRO A 165 -13.78 -11.24 18.01
C PRO A 165 -12.68 -10.37 18.63
N TYR A 166 -12.64 -9.09 18.24
CA TYR A 166 -11.70 -8.13 18.80
C TYR A 166 -12.03 -7.84 20.27
N LYS A 167 -11.01 -7.92 21.15
CA LYS A 167 -11.15 -7.74 22.60
C LYS A 167 -10.60 -6.41 23.13
N GLY A 168 -10.19 -5.51 22.24
CA GLY A 168 -9.51 -4.26 22.58
C GLY A 168 -8.02 -4.31 22.25
N TYR A 169 -7.37 -3.15 22.40
CA TYR A 169 -5.94 -3.00 22.15
C TYR A 169 -5.15 -3.58 23.32
N ASP A 170 -4.15 -4.40 23.00
CA ASP A 170 -3.21 -4.95 23.97
C ASP A 170 -1.80 -4.45 23.60
N PRO A 171 -1.17 -3.60 24.43
CA PRO A 171 0.16 -3.06 24.14
C PRO A 171 1.28 -4.10 24.28
N THR A 172 1.00 -5.29 24.80
CA THR A 172 2.00 -6.36 24.98
C THR A 172 2.18 -7.23 23.73
N ILE A 173 1.28 -7.10 22.76
CA ILE A 173 1.33 -7.85 21.50
C ILE A 173 2.38 -7.25 20.57
N ASP A 174 3.25 -8.12 20.02
CA ASP A 174 4.17 -7.77 18.94
C ASP A 174 3.42 -7.63 17.61
N PRO A 175 3.33 -6.43 17.01
CA PRO A 175 2.60 -6.21 15.76
C PRO A 175 3.48 -6.43 14.53
N THR A 176 4.74 -6.88 14.69
CA THR A 176 5.66 -7.04 13.55
C THR A 176 5.22 -8.16 12.61
N VAL A 177 5.55 -8.00 11.33
CA VAL A 177 5.24 -9.03 10.33
C VAL A 177 6.36 -10.07 10.32
N SER A 178 6.01 -11.32 10.61
CA SER A 178 6.97 -12.43 10.58
C SER A 178 7.56 -12.68 9.19
N ASN A 179 8.83 -13.13 9.13
CA ASN A 179 9.51 -13.48 7.87
C ASN A 179 8.73 -14.54 7.07
N VAL A 180 8.16 -15.55 7.75
CA VAL A 180 7.41 -16.63 7.10
C VAL A 180 6.15 -16.12 6.40
N PHE A 181 5.51 -15.08 6.96
CA PHE A 181 4.31 -14.48 6.37
C PHE A 181 4.62 -13.83 5.02
N THR A 182 5.69 -13.02 4.93
CA THR A 182 6.03 -12.27 3.72
C THR A 182 6.71 -13.11 2.63
N THR A 183 7.50 -14.10 3.04
CA THR A 183 8.31 -14.90 2.11
C THR A 183 7.55 -16.09 1.54
N SER A 184 6.61 -16.66 2.32
CA SER A 184 5.90 -17.88 1.92
C SER A 184 4.38 -17.76 2.09
N ALA A 185 3.87 -17.60 3.31
CA ALA A 185 2.45 -17.84 3.59
C ALA A 185 1.52 -16.91 2.79
N TYR A 186 1.77 -15.60 2.79
CA TYR A 186 0.89 -14.63 2.11
C TYR A 186 1.12 -14.57 0.59
N ARG A 187 2.01 -15.42 0.05
CA ARG A 187 2.17 -15.59 -1.40
C ARG A 187 1.21 -16.61 -2.00
N PHE A 188 0.31 -17.20 -1.21
CA PHE A 188 -0.74 -18.10 -1.70
C PHE A 188 -1.57 -17.45 -2.84
N GLY A 189 -1.73 -16.12 -2.82
CA GLY A 189 -2.42 -15.36 -3.85
C GLY A 189 -1.84 -15.50 -5.26
N HIS A 190 -0.58 -15.92 -5.42
CA HIS A 190 -0.04 -16.25 -6.75
C HIS A 190 -0.77 -17.43 -7.41
N GLY A 191 -1.35 -18.35 -6.62
CA GLY A 191 -2.20 -19.44 -7.12
C GLY A 191 -3.62 -19.01 -7.49
N MET A 192 -4.00 -17.76 -7.22
CA MET A 192 -5.32 -17.20 -7.55
C MET A 192 -5.31 -16.35 -8.82
N LEU A 193 -4.15 -16.15 -9.44
CA LEU A 193 -4.02 -15.40 -10.68
C LEU A 193 -4.54 -16.25 -11.85
N GLN A 194 -5.41 -15.67 -12.66
CA GLN A 194 -5.80 -16.26 -13.94
C GLN A 194 -4.64 -16.15 -14.93
N ILE A 195 -4.38 -17.24 -15.67
CA ILE A 195 -3.34 -17.34 -16.71
C ILE A 195 -3.96 -17.02 -18.07
#